data_AF-A0A8B8JPR6-F1
#
_entry.id   AF-A0A8B8JPR6-F1
#
_cell.length_a   1.000
_cell.length_b   1.000
_cell.length_c   1.000
_cell.angle_alpha   90.00
_cell.angle_beta   90.00
_cell.angle_gamma   90.00
#
_symmetry.space_group_name_H-M   'P 1'
#
loop_
_entity.id
_entity.type
_entity.pdbx_description
1 polymer ?
#
loop_
_entity_poly.entity_id
_entity_poly.type
_entity_poly.pdbx_seq_one_letter_code
_entity_poly.pdbx_strand_id
1 'polypeptide(L)'
;MGIDIKGQIEKVNGKELSYREFVERYMQKNQPVVLTGMIDHHHWRACTDWVTPHGQPNFQFLSTHFASSKVQVADCDTREFTDQKREEILVSDFIGRCLQLEDSACQCNNEIGATNCHPISVPYLKDWHFVKEYPEYVAYITPMFFCDDWLNLYLDNFKMHTDSDTDQQNKEICCSDYRFVYMGVKGSWTPLHADVFRSYSWSANVCGKKRWLFLDPSQCHLVFDRNMKNSVYNIFDEVSDSKFPGFNKAIWLECTQEAGEIIFVPSGWYHQVHNLEDTISINHNWFNAYNLSWWNLLLRDYNEAKEYIEDIKDVCDDFEGLCQRNLAANTGMNFFDFLTFMSYFTLANLVLLSYVNGRYGSTTQSSSIISQHLSMNLGCIKKIASEMKHVHALEGNHDCVVDMIKAYEDPRFSKLCMHVGRTYIMIHEQSYLSFDIKNASLGDLVDLNVMKAHTSSQIYKPEDLIKFMDDAVAELSDCYIELSVLSVT
;
A
#
# COMPACT_ATOMS: atom_id res chain seq x y z
N MET A 1 20.67 -6.21 27.42
CA MET A 1 20.50 -7.46 26.64
C MET A 1 20.46 -7.02 25.18
N GLY A 2 21.30 -7.59 24.32
CA GLY A 2 21.43 -7.15 22.93
C GLY A 2 20.38 -7.81 22.03
N ILE A 3 19.97 -7.12 20.97
CA ILE A 3 19.12 -7.67 19.92
C ILE A 3 19.93 -8.71 19.14
N ASP A 4 19.35 -9.88 18.90
CA ASP A 4 19.97 -10.98 18.18
C ASP A 4 19.74 -10.83 16.67
N ILE A 5 20.64 -10.08 16.02
CA ILE A 5 20.62 -9.87 14.57
C ILE A 5 21.40 -11.01 13.91
N LYS A 6 20.67 -11.92 13.25
CA LYS A 6 21.26 -13.15 12.68
C LYS A 6 21.17 -13.24 11.15
N GLY A 7 20.50 -12.30 10.49
CA GLY A 7 20.41 -12.27 9.04
C GLY A 7 20.56 -10.87 8.46
N GLN A 8 20.92 -10.84 7.17
CA GLN A 8 21.00 -9.63 6.36
C GLN A 8 19.97 -9.73 5.25
N ILE A 9 19.31 -8.62 4.94
CA ILE A 9 18.41 -8.56 3.79
C ILE A 9 19.24 -8.63 2.50
N GLU A 10 18.80 -9.45 1.55
CA GLU A 10 19.47 -9.59 0.25
C GLU A 10 19.50 -8.25 -0.48
N LYS A 11 20.62 -7.93 -1.13
CA LYS A 11 20.78 -6.75 -1.98
C LYS A 11 21.11 -7.20 -3.40
N VAL A 12 20.30 -6.78 -4.37
CA VAL A 12 20.44 -7.18 -5.78
C VAL A 12 20.35 -6.00 -6.74
N ASN A 13 20.96 -6.13 -7.91
CA ASN A 13 20.83 -5.16 -8.99
C ASN A 13 19.46 -5.30 -9.66
N GLY A 14 18.58 -4.32 -9.46
CA GLY A 14 17.23 -4.35 -10.01
C GLY A 14 17.21 -4.26 -11.54
N LYS A 15 18.26 -3.72 -12.19
CA LYS A 15 18.37 -3.70 -13.66
C LYS A 15 18.63 -5.08 -14.28
N GLU A 16 19.13 -6.02 -13.49
CA GLU A 16 19.40 -7.40 -13.91
C GLU A 16 18.26 -8.35 -13.56
N LEU A 17 17.17 -7.83 -12.99
CA LEU A 17 16.02 -8.61 -12.55
C LEU A 17 14.84 -8.31 -13.47
N SER A 18 14.22 -9.33 -14.04
CA SER A 18 12.93 -9.19 -14.71
C SER A 18 11.79 -9.08 -13.68
N TYR A 19 10.66 -8.51 -14.07
CA TYR A 19 9.46 -8.49 -13.22
C TYR A 19 9.07 -9.89 -12.74
N ARG A 20 9.14 -10.89 -13.64
CA ARG A 20 8.83 -12.29 -13.31
C ARG A 20 9.75 -12.84 -12.22
N GLU A 21 11.05 -12.63 -12.33
CA GLU A 21 12.01 -13.07 -11.31
C GLU A 21 11.80 -12.34 -9.99
N PHE A 22 11.44 -11.05 -10.01
CA PHE A 22 11.08 -10.31 -8.81
C PHE A 22 9.87 -10.94 -8.10
N VAL A 23 8.83 -11.29 -8.85
CA VAL A 23 7.64 -11.95 -8.29
C VAL A 23 7.98 -13.32 -7.71
N GLU A 24 8.64 -14.18 -8.47
CA GLU A 24 8.93 -15.57 -8.07
C GLU A 24 9.92 -15.66 -6.89
N ARG A 25 10.84 -14.69 -6.76
CA ARG A 25 11.85 -14.68 -5.69
C ARG A 25 11.41 -13.93 -4.45
N TYR A 26 10.69 -12.82 -4.60
CA TYR A 26 10.47 -11.88 -3.51
C TYR A 26 8.99 -11.62 -3.22
N MET A 27 8.22 -11.14 -4.21
CA MET A 27 6.83 -10.73 -3.96
C MET A 27 5.97 -11.91 -3.50
N GLN A 28 5.89 -12.98 -4.29
CA GLN A 28 5.05 -14.15 -3.96
C GLN A 28 5.58 -14.94 -2.75
N LYS A 29 6.90 -14.96 -2.55
CA LYS A 29 7.54 -15.63 -1.40
C LYS A 29 7.52 -14.78 -0.14
N ASN A 30 6.99 -13.57 -0.22
CA ASN A 30 6.92 -12.60 0.86
C ASN A 30 8.30 -12.33 1.51
N GLN A 31 9.34 -12.14 0.69
CA GLN A 31 10.73 -11.96 1.15
C GLN A 31 11.23 -10.52 0.90
N PRO A 32 11.84 -9.85 1.89
CA PRO A 32 12.35 -8.49 1.74
C PRO A 32 13.60 -8.48 0.85
N VAL A 33 13.80 -7.40 0.12
CA VAL A 33 14.99 -7.23 -0.73
C VAL A 33 15.33 -5.75 -0.90
N VAL A 34 16.62 -5.43 -0.97
CA VAL A 34 17.12 -4.12 -1.39
C VAL A 34 17.48 -4.17 -2.86
N LEU A 35 16.89 -3.28 -3.65
CA LEU A 35 17.08 -3.14 -5.09
C LEU A 35 17.95 -1.92 -5.38
N THR A 36 19.08 -2.14 -6.05
CA THR A 36 19.97 -1.07 -6.52
C THR A 36 19.69 -0.75 -7.99
N GLY A 37 19.99 0.48 -8.41
CA GLY A 37 19.95 0.86 -9.83
C GLY A 37 18.55 1.06 -10.43
N MET A 38 17.49 1.02 -9.61
CA MET A 38 16.11 1.24 -10.07
C MET A 38 15.72 2.72 -10.13
N ILE A 39 16.44 3.59 -9.42
CA ILE A 39 16.20 5.04 -9.43
C ILE A 39 16.95 5.64 -10.61
N ASP A 40 16.20 6.27 -11.52
CA ASP A 40 16.77 7.02 -12.64
C ASP A 40 16.95 8.49 -12.24
N HIS A 41 18.17 8.84 -11.83
CA HIS A 41 18.53 10.19 -11.39
C HIS A 41 18.29 11.28 -12.45
N HIS A 42 18.15 10.94 -13.73
CA HIS A 42 17.88 11.92 -14.79
C HIS A 42 16.39 12.17 -14.99
N HIS A 43 15.52 11.22 -14.62
CA HIS A 43 14.08 11.32 -14.81
C HIS A 43 13.33 11.59 -13.49
N TRP A 44 13.94 11.31 -12.34
CA TRP A 44 13.36 11.62 -11.04
C TRP A 44 13.75 13.03 -10.62
N ARG A 45 12.80 13.97 -10.77
CA ARG A 45 12.96 15.36 -10.30
C ARG A 45 13.25 15.43 -8.80
N ALA A 46 12.74 14.48 -8.02
CA ALA A 46 13.08 14.34 -6.61
C ALA A 46 14.60 14.24 -6.37
N CYS A 47 15.33 13.52 -7.24
CA CYS A 47 16.78 13.36 -7.12
C CYS A 47 17.57 14.61 -7.57
N THR A 48 16.97 15.51 -8.34
CA THR A 48 17.64 16.71 -8.85
C THR A 48 17.29 17.96 -8.05
N ASP A 49 16.02 18.11 -7.72
CA ASP A 49 15.47 19.33 -7.13
C ASP A 49 15.52 19.27 -5.60
N TRP A 50 15.22 18.10 -5.01
CA TRP A 50 15.13 17.93 -3.55
C TRP A 50 16.46 17.58 -2.91
N VAL A 51 17.53 17.41 -3.69
CA VAL A 51 18.85 17.02 -3.22
C VAL A 51 19.87 18.05 -3.67
N THR A 52 20.75 18.45 -2.76
CA THR A 52 21.88 19.35 -3.04
C THR A 52 22.98 18.62 -3.81
N PRO A 53 23.93 19.32 -4.45
CA PRO A 53 25.11 18.69 -5.06
C PRO A 53 25.96 17.84 -4.10
N HIS A 54 25.78 18.01 -2.79
CA HIS A 54 26.47 17.26 -1.74
C HIS A 54 25.67 16.04 -1.24
N GLY A 55 24.52 15.74 -1.85
CA GLY A 55 23.69 14.59 -1.47
C GLY A 55 22.81 14.80 -0.23
N GLN A 56 22.67 16.04 0.25
CA GLN A 56 21.82 16.39 1.40
C GLN A 56 20.46 16.94 0.95
N PRO A 57 19.41 16.89 1.79
CA PRO A 57 18.14 17.55 1.52
C PRO A 57 18.30 19.01 1.07
N ASN A 58 17.66 19.40 -0.03
CA ASN A 58 17.66 20.76 -0.54
C ASN A 58 16.54 21.59 0.09
N PHE A 59 16.72 21.90 1.38
CA PHE A 59 15.73 22.66 2.16
C PHE A 59 15.39 24.02 1.54
N GLN A 60 16.36 24.70 0.91
CA GLN A 60 16.08 25.95 0.21
C GLN A 60 15.08 25.76 -0.92
N PHE A 61 15.28 24.75 -1.78
CA PHE A 61 14.35 24.48 -2.88
C PHE A 61 12.96 24.12 -2.35
N LEU A 62 12.90 23.19 -1.39
CA LEU A 62 11.64 22.71 -0.80
C LEU A 62 10.86 23.85 -0.14
N SER A 63 11.53 24.70 0.64
CA SER A 63 10.92 25.87 1.25
C SER A 63 10.49 26.91 0.20
N THR A 64 11.20 27.05 -0.92
CA THR A 64 10.83 28.03 -1.95
C THR A 64 9.57 27.61 -2.71
N HIS A 65 9.39 26.32 -2.97
CA HIS A 65 8.34 25.81 -3.86
C HIS A 65 7.13 25.21 -3.11
N PHE A 66 7.33 24.69 -1.90
CA PHE A 66 6.33 23.91 -1.17
C PHE A 66 6.10 24.41 0.26
N ALA A 67 6.58 25.60 0.62
CA ALA A 67 6.48 26.15 1.98
C ALA A 67 5.08 26.09 2.59
N SER A 68 4.05 26.36 1.79
CA SER A 68 2.66 26.44 2.25
C SER A 68 1.96 25.09 2.42
N SER A 69 2.60 23.98 2.02
CA SER A 69 2.03 22.64 2.22
C SER A 69 1.90 22.36 3.71
N LYS A 70 0.76 21.79 4.08
CA LYS A 70 0.49 21.32 5.44
C LYS A 70 0.89 19.86 5.53
N VAL A 71 1.76 19.55 6.49
CA VAL A 71 2.36 18.23 6.64
C VAL A 71 2.29 17.77 8.09
N GLN A 72 2.25 16.45 8.28
CA GLN A 72 2.31 15.84 9.61
C GLN A 72 3.78 15.68 10.00
N VAL A 73 4.14 16.18 11.18
CA VAL A 73 5.48 16.06 11.74
C VAL A 73 5.39 15.33 13.06
N ALA A 74 6.10 14.21 13.16
CA ALA A 74 6.25 13.43 14.37
C ALA A 74 7.37 14.00 15.25
N ASP A 75 7.07 14.09 16.53
CA ASP A 75 8.03 14.27 17.62
C ASP A 75 8.60 12.90 17.99
N CYS A 76 9.84 12.63 17.60
CA CYS A 76 10.46 11.32 17.81
C CYS A 76 10.72 10.98 19.30
N ASP A 77 10.66 11.98 20.18
CA ASP A 77 10.96 11.85 21.61
C ASP A 77 9.70 11.67 22.45
N THR A 78 8.52 12.00 21.90
CA THR A 78 7.24 11.90 22.60
C THR A 78 6.38 10.77 22.01
N ARG A 79 6.15 9.72 22.80
CA ARG A 79 5.21 8.65 22.47
C ARG A 79 3.76 9.07 22.74
N GLU A 80 2.87 8.80 21.79
CA GLU A 80 1.43 8.96 21.90
C GLU A 80 0.75 7.63 21.52
N PHE A 81 0.21 6.93 22.52
CA PHE A 81 -0.33 5.57 22.40
C PHE A 81 0.69 4.56 21.82
N THR A 82 0.50 4.13 20.57
CA THR A 82 1.33 3.15 19.85
C THR A 82 2.26 3.81 18.82
N ASP A 83 2.18 5.12 18.62
CA ASP A 83 3.00 5.88 17.67
C ASP A 83 3.66 7.08 18.36
N GLN A 84 4.38 7.88 17.58
CA GLN A 84 4.92 9.17 17.97
C GLN A 84 3.82 10.22 17.97
N LYS A 85 3.90 11.20 18.89
CA LYS A 85 3.04 12.37 18.88
C LYS A 85 3.23 13.14 17.58
N ARG A 86 2.13 13.58 16.96
CA ARG A 86 2.17 14.32 15.69
C ARG A 86 1.53 15.69 15.80
N GLU A 87 1.99 16.60 14.94
CA GLU A 87 1.37 17.90 14.73
C GLU A 87 1.29 18.23 13.23
N GLU A 88 0.24 18.94 12.83
CA GLU A 88 0.15 19.53 11.49
C GLU A 88 0.86 20.88 11.49
N ILE A 89 1.91 21.02 10.68
CA ILE A 89 2.63 22.29 10.48
C ILE A 89 2.89 22.57 9.01
N LEU A 90 3.35 23.78 8.69
CA LEU A 90 3.79 24.12 7.34
C LEU A 90 5.17 23.52 7.06
N VAL A 91 5.42 23.15 5.80
CA VAL A 91 6.75 22.71 5.34
C VAL A 91 7.83 23.76 5.66
N SER A 92 7.52 25.06 5.55
CA SER A 92 8.46 26.12 5.94
C SER A 92 8.84 26.05 7.43
N ASP A 93 7.87 25.76 8.30
CA ASP A 93 8.09 25.70 9.74
C ASP A 93 8.88 24.44 10.11
N PHE A 94 8.58 23.31 9.47
CA PHE A 94 9.35 22.07 9.60
C PHE A 94 10.82 22.30 9.20
N ILE A 95 11.07 22.89 8.03
CA ILE A 95 12.43 23.19 7.55
C ILE A 95 13.14 24.14 8.51
N GLY A 96 12.45 25.17 9.02
CA GLY A 96 12.99 26.07 10.03
C GLY A 96 13.48 25.33 11.28
N ARG A 97 12.76 24.31 11.74
CA ARG A 97 13.17 23.47 12.88
C ARG A 97 14.38 22.59 12.56
N CYS A 98 14.46 22.02 11.35
CA CYS A 98 15.62 21.25 10.90
C CYS A 98 16.90 22.10 10.92
N LEU A 99 16.84 23.31 10.37
CA LEU A 99 17.99 24.22 10.32
C LEU A 99 18.44 24.67 11.72
N GLN A 100 17.51 24.91 12.65
CA GLN A 100 17.82 25.24 14.04
C GLN A 100 18.57 24.11 14.76
N LEU A 101 18.23 22.85 14.47
CA LEU A 101 18.93 21.69 15.02
C LEU A 101 20.36 21.57 14.50
N GLU A 102 20.57 21.79 13.20
CA GLU A 102 21.90 21.80 12.59
C GLU A 102 22.79 22.88 13.23
N ASP A 103 22.28 24.10 13.37
CA ASP A 103 22.99 25.21 14.01
C ASP A 103 23.34 24.90 15.47
N SER A 104 22.40 24.32 16.22
CA SER A 104 22.61 23.96 17.63
C SER A 104 23.68 22.86 17.79
N ALA A 105 23.64 21.83 16.95
CA ALA A 105 24.66 20.77 16.96
C ALA A 105 26.07 21.32 16.63
N CYS A 106 26.15 22.32 15.74
CA CYS A 106 27.42 22.99 15.41
C CYS A 106 27.97 23.84 16.57
N GLN A 107 27.09 24.45 17.38
CA GLN A 107 27.47 25.28 18.53
C GLN A 107 27.91 24.45 19.74
N CYS A 108 27.24 23.33 20.03
CA CYS A 108 27.60 22.44 21.15
C CYS A 108 28.98 21.77 20.99
N ASN A 109 29.49 21.63 19.76
CA ASN A 109 30.83 21.10 19.50
C ASN A 109 31.95 22.11 19.79
N ASN A 110 31.63 23.40 20.01
CA ASN A 110 32.61 24.47 20.17
C ASN A 110 32.63 25.12 21.56
N GLU A 111 31.65 24.87 22.45
CA GLU A 111 31.61 25.48 23.78
C GLU A 111 31.32 24.49 24.92
N ILE A 112 32.26 24.40 25.86
CA ILE A 112 32.04 23.80 27.20
C ILE A 112 31.24 24.82 28.01
N GLY A 113 29.92 24.84 27.86
CA GLY A 113 29.07 25.79 28.59
C GLY A 113 27.60 25.39 28.55
N ALA A 114 27.08 24.92 29.68
CA ALA A 114 25.67 24.60 29.87
C ALA A 114 24.81 25.86 29.71
N THR A 115 24.15 25.99 28.56
CA THR A 115 23.01 26.89 28.37
C THR A 115 21.72 26.07 28.50
N ASN A 116 20.73 26.65 29.19
CA ASN A 116 19.38 26.10 29.37
C ASN A 116 18.60 26.11 28.04
N CYS A 117 19.09 25.44 27.01
CA CYS A 117 18.28 25.12 25.84
C CYS A 117 17.42 23.90 26.20
N HIS A 118 16.10 24.07 26.17
CA HIS A 118 15.21 22.92 26.13
C HIS A 118 15.62 22.03 24.95
N PRO A 119 15.70 20.69 25.11
CA PRO A 119 16.05 19.82 24.02
C PRO A 119 15.06 20.04 22.88
N ILE A 120 15.56 20.45 21.71
CA ILE A 120 14.73 20.55 20.51
C ILE A 120 14.42 19.11 20.10
N SER A 121 13.14 18.74 20.14
CA SER A 121 12.66 17.43 19.70
C SER A 121 13.11 17.17 18.26
N VAL A 122 13.48 15.92 17.96
CA VAL A 122 13.90 15.50 16.62
C VAL A 122 12.67 15.42 15.69
N PRO A 123 12.49 16.37 14.74
CA PRO A 123 11.29 16.42 13.92
C PRO A 123 11.40 15.41 12.77
N TYR A 124 10.28 14.75 12.49
CA TYR A 124 10.19 13.82 11.36
C TYR A 124 8.91 14.05 10.58
N LEU A 125 9.02 14.64 9.39
CA LEU A 125 7.91 14.81 8.46
C LEU A 125 7.52 13.43 7.90
N LYS A 126 6.27 13.04 8.17
CA LYS A 126 5.69 11.74 7.81
C LYS A 126 4.43 11.93 6.98
N ASP A 127 4.16 10.96 6.12
CA ASP A 127 2.89 10.82 5.42
C ASP A 127 2.50 12.04 4.55
N TRP A 128 3.48 12.71 3.94
CA TRP A 128 3.17 13.81 3.02
C TRP A 128 2.67 13.26 1.68
N HIS A 129 1.38 13.46 1.40
CA HIS A 129 0.68 13.09 0.18
C HIS A 129 1.08 13.95 -1.04
N PHE A 130 2.39 14.03 -1.31
CA PHE A 130 2.98 14.94 -2.29
C PHE A 130 2.44 14.72 -3.70
N VAL A 131 2.26 13.45 -4.10
CA VAL A 131 1.77 13.09 -5.45
C VAL A 131 0.39 13.66 -5.72
N LYS A 132 -0.49 13.58 -4.72
CA LYS A 132 -1.84 14.12 -4.80
C LYS A 132 -1.84 15.65 -4.75
N GLU A 133 -1.00 16.25 -3.91
CA GLU A 133 -0.93 17.71 -3.78
C GLU A 133 -0.33 18.38 -5.01
N TYR A 134 0.67 17.74 -5.63
CA TYR A 134 1.44 18.27 -6.76
C TYR A 134 1.52 17.28 -7.94
N PRO A 135 0.39 16.88 -8.54
CA PRO A 135 0.37 15.87 -9.60
C PRO A 135 1.17 16.28 -10.84
N GLU A 136 1.14 17.58 -11.17
CA GLU A 136 1.86 18.14 -12.33
C GLU A 136 3.39 18.23 -12.13
N TYR A 137 3.88 18.15 -10.88
CA TYR A 137 5.30 18.25 -10.61
C TYR A 137 6.04 17.00 -11.08
N VAL A 138 5.39 15.82 -11.00
CA VAL A 138 5.95 14.49 -11.32
C VAL A 138 7.33 14.30 -10.68
N ALA A 139 7.35 14.09 -9.37
CA ALA A 139 8.57 13.95 -8.60
C ALA A 139 9.40 12.71 -8.99
N TYR A 140 8.73 11.63 -9.37
CA TYR A 140 9.32 10.35 -9.73
C TYR A 140 8.34 9.58 -10.65
N ILE A 141 8.84 8.50 -11.23
CA ILE A 141 8.04 7.50 -11.95
C ILE A 141 8.09 6.20 -11.16
N THR A 142 6.95 5.60 -10.85
CA THR A 142 6.88 4.32 -10.12
C THR A 142 7.66 3.23 -10.89
N PRO A 143 8.66 2.59 -10.26
CA PRO A 143 9.40 1.49 -10.91
C PRO A 143 8.49 0.32 -11.29
N MET A 144 8.82 -0.38 -12.37
CA MET A 144 7.95 -1.43 -12.94
C MET A 144 7.57 -2.56 -11.97
N PHE A 145 8.40 -2.87 -10.98
CA PHE A 145 8.09 -3.93 -10.00
C PHE A 145 6.92 -3.56 -9.08
N PHE A 146 6.56 -2.28 -9.03
CA PHE A 146 5.63 -1.72 -8.06
C PHE A 146 4.42 -1.03 -8.72
N CYS A 147 4.29 -1.14 -10.05
CA CYS A 147 3.22 -0.46 -10.79
C CYS A 147 1.90 -1.25 -10.82
N ASP A 148 1.93 -2.53 -10.44
CA ASP A 148 0.73 -3.34 -10.20
C ASP A 148 0.16 -3.04 -8.81
N ASP A 149 -0.25 -1.78 -8.64
CA ASP A 149 -0.66 -1.16 -7.38
C ASP A 149 -2.17 -0.96 -7.38
N TRP A 150 -2.92 -2.00 -7.06
CA TRP A 150 -4.38 -1.96 -7.15
C TRP A 150 -4.97 -0.94 -6.17
N LEU A 151 -4.33 -0.73 -5.02
CA LEU A 151 -4.77 0.20 -3.99
C LEU A 151 -4.79 1.64 -4.51
N ASN A 152 -3.65 2.12 -5.00
CA ASN A 152 -3.56 3.51 -5.48
C ASN A 152 -4.27 3.71 -6.82
N LEU A 153 -4.27 2.69 -7.71
CA LEU A 153 -5.07 2.74 -8.94
C LEU A 153 -6.56 2.92 -8.66
N TYR A 154 -7.08 2.26 -7.63
CA TYR A 154 -8.46 2.44 -7.18
C TYR A 154 -8.67 3.84 -6.60
N LEU A 155 -7.82 4.25 -5.65
CA LEU A 155 -7.95 5.53 -4.95
C LEU A 155 -7.77 6.78 -5.83
N ASP A 156 -7.06 6.65 -6.95
CA ASP A 156 -6.96 7.72 -7.96
C ASP A 156 -8.31 8.00 -8.65
N ASN A 157 -9.27 7.07 -8.57
CA ASN A 157 -10.56 7.16 -9.27
C ASN A 157 -11.76 7.11 -8.33
N PHE A 158 -11.63 6.45 -7.18
CA PHE A 158 -12.71 6.13 -6.25
C PHE A 158 -12.33 6.47 -4.81
N LYS A 159 -13.34 6.56 -3.95
CA LYS A 159 -13.15 6.75 -2.51
C LYS A 159 -13.56 5.48 -1.78
N MET A 160 -12.90 5.20 -0.67
CA MET A 160 -13.39 4.23 0.32
C MET A 160 -14.43 4.90 1.22
N HIS A 161 -15.28 4.09 1.87
CA HIS A 161 -16.25 4.52 2.86
C HIS A 161 -17.32 5.48 2.32
N THR A 162 -17.94 5.14 1.18
CA THR A 162 -19.08 5.91 0.64
C THR A 162 -20.36 5.62 1.41
N ASP A 163 -20.42 5.97 2.69
CA ASP A 163 -21.68 5.95 3.44
C ASP A 163 -22.50 7.20 3.11
N SER A 164 -23.76 7.01 2.70
CA SER A 164 -24.69 8.08 2.34
C SER A 164 -25.03 9.05 3.48
N ASP A 165 -24.81 8.63 4.73
CA ASP A 165 -25.13 9.41 5.93
C ASP A 165 -23.97 10.27 6.44
N THR A 166 -22.82 10.24 5.76
CA THR A 166 -21.63 11.04 6.09
C THR A 166 -21.42 12.18 5.10
N ASP A 167 -22.45 12.99 4.88
CA ASP A 167 -22.32 14.37 4.35
C ASP A 167 -21.71 15.33 5.41
N GLN A 168 -20.98 14.78 6.39
CA GLN A 168 -20.24 15.54 7.38
C GLN A 168 -18.85 15.86 6.85
N GLN A 169 -18.54 17.15 6.86
CA GLN A 169 -17.30 17.81 6.40
C GLN A 169 -16.00 17.35 7.12
N ASN A 170 -15.98 16.21 7.81
CA ASN A 170 -14.77 15.65 8.41
C ASN A 170 -13.97 14.90 7.34
N LYS A 171 -13.10 15.65 6.66
CA LYS A 171 -12.12 15.18 5.67
C LYS A 171 -11.13 14.12 6.20
N GLU A 172 -11.16 13.77 7.48
CA GLU A 172 -10.12 13.00 8.17
C GLU A 172 -10.11 11.49 7.88
N ILE A 173 -11.25 10.89 7.49
CA ILE A 173 -11.32 9.42 7.29
C ILE A 173 -10.92 9.01 5.87
N CYS A 174 -10.92 9.93 4.89
CA CYS A 174 -10.65 9.61 3.50
C CYS A 174 -9.17 9.75 3.17
N CYS A 175 -8.37 8.73 3.48
CA CYS A 175 -7.04 8.58 2.90
C CYS A 175 -7.19 8.46 1.37
N SER A 176 -6.61 9.41 0.65
CA SER A 176 -6.83 9.56 -0.79
C SER A 176 -5.81 8.85 -1.66
N ASP A 177 -4.69 8.44 -1.08
CA ASP A 177 -3.64 7.64 -1.68
C ASP A 177 -2.67 7.19 -0.58
N TYR A 178 -2.01 6.07 -0.81
CA TYR A 178 -0.97 5.53 0.07
C TYR A 178 0.40 5.71 -0.57
N ARG A 179 0.68 6.96 -0.96
CA ARG A 179 1.94 7.40 -1.60
C ARG A 179 2.47 8.58 -0.80
N PHE A 180 3.56 8.34 -0.08
CA PHE A 180 4.06 9.24 0.95
C PHE A 180 5.47 9.72 0.65
N VAL A 181 5.73 10.99 0.95
CA VAL A 181 7.07 11.50 1.13
C VAL A 181 7.37 11.59 2.63
N TYR A 182 8.53 11.06 3.02
CA TYR A 182 9.08 11.18 4.35
C TYR A 182 10.34 12.03 4.30
N MET A 183 10.51 12.92 5.29
CA MET A 183 11.69 13.76 5.41
C MET A 183 12.08 13.89 6.87
N GLY A 184 13.28 13.46 7.22
CA GLY A 184 13.73 13.42 8.60
C GLY A 184 15.19 13.79 8.73
N VAL A 185 15.54 14.46 9.82
CA VAL A 185 16.93 14.72 10.19
C VAL A 185 17.56 13.47 10.80
N LYS A 186 18.89 13.41 10.85
CA LYS A 186 19.64 12.34 11.50
C LYS A 186 19.14 12.08 12.92
N GLY A 187 18.90 10.81 13.25
CA GLY A 187 18.38 10.38 14.54
C GLY A 187 16.85 10.28 14.60
N SER A 188 16.12 10.81 13.61
CA SER A 188 14.69 10.53 13.49
C SER A 188 14.46 9.05 13.15
N TRP A 189 13.34 8.50 13.60
CA TRP A 189 13.07 7.08 13.50
C TRP A 189 11.56 6.80 13.48
N THR A 190 11.17 5.62 12.99
CA THR A 190 9.78 5.11 13.05
C THR A 190 9.71 3.94 14.03
N PRO A 191 8.74 3.90 14.96
CA PRO A 191 8.50 2.76 15.85
C PRO A 191 8.29 1.43 15.13
N LEU A 192 8.45 0.33 15.87
CA LEU A 192 8.22 -1.00 15.32
C LEU A 192 6.74 -1.15 14.92
N HIS A 193 6.49 -1.44 13.66
CA HIS A 193 5.13 -1.60 13.13
C HIS A 193 5.15 -2.57 11.94
N ALA A 194 3.98 -3.03 11.53
CA ALA A 194 3.79 -3.61 10.21
C ALA A 194 2.77 -2.76 9.46
N ASP A 195 2.97 -2.63 8.16
CA ASP A 195 2.23 -1.69 7.31
C ASP A 195 0.71 -1.85 7.40
N VAL A 196 0.00 -0.73 7.14
CA VAL A 196 -1.45 -0.65 7.00
C VAL A 196 -1.97 -1.68 5.99
N PHE A 197 -3.16 -2.23 6.23
CA PHE A 197 -3.71 -3.38 5.49
C PHE A 197 -2.85 -4.64 5.46
N ARG A 198 -1.72 -4.70 6.18
CA ARG A 198 -0.64 -5.67 5.90
C ARG A 198 -0.28 -5.67 4.40
N SER A 199 -0.35 -4.50 3.78
CA SER A 199 0.04 -4.28 2.39
C SER A 199 1.50 -4.63 2.14
N TYR A 200 1.88 -4.72 0.87
CA TYR A 200 3.26 -4.53 0.48
C TYR A 200 3.63 -3.06 0.61
N SER A 201 4.92 -2.78 0.79
CA SER A 201 5.47 -1.44 0.73
C SER A 201 6.82 -1.41 0.03
N TRP A 202 7.19 -0.24 -0.49
CA TRP A 202 8.50 0.05 -1.04
C TRP A 202 8.89 1.43 -0.58
N SER A 203 10.17 1.60 -0.26
CA SER A 203 10.74 2.89 0.09
C SER A 203 11.96 3.15 -0.79
N ALA A 204 11.90 4.17 -1.62
CA ALA A 204 13.02 4.68 -2.38
C ALA A 204 13.72 5.79 -1.59
N ASN A 205 14.98 5.58 -1.27
CA ASN A 205 15.76 6.56 -0.51
C ASN A 205 16.39 7.56 -1.48
N VAL A 206 15.84 8.77 -1.53
CA VAL A 206 16.25 9.81 -2.49
C VAL A 206 17.61 10.40 -2.09
N CYS A 207 17.80 10.64 -0.79
CA CYS A 207 19.07 11.06 -0.20
C CYS A 207 19.19 10.55 1.24
N GLY A 208 20.40 10.62 1.82
CA GLY A 208 20.68 10.15 3.18
C GLY A 208 20.83 8.64 3.30
N LYS A 209 20.62 8.12 4.51
CA LYS A 209 20.87 6.71 4.87
C LYS A 209 19.88 6.24 5.93
N LYS A 210 19.30 5.06 5.72
CA LYS A 210 18.37 4.43 6.67
C LYS A 210 18.87 3.07 7.15
N ARG A 211 18.73 2.79 8.44
CA ARG A 211 18.88 1.45 9.01
C ARG A 211 17.51 0.82 9.20
N TRP A 212 17.34 -0.37 8.68
CA TRP A 212 16.11 -1.15 8.80
C TRP A 212 16.36 -2.40 9.63
N LEU A 213 15.41 -2.71 10.51
CA LEU A 213 15.34 -3.97 11.24
C LEU A 213 14.01 -4.62 10.93
N PHE A 214 14.03 -5.89 10.56
CA PHE A 214 12.89 -6.66 10.09
C PHE A 214 12.68 -7.90 10.94
N LEU A 215 11.42 -8.20 11.22
CA LEU A 215 10.96 -9.41 11.86
C LEU A 215 9.94 -10.12 10.97
N ASP A 216 10.23 -11.39 10.70
CA ASP A 216 9.37 -12.24 9.88
C ASP A 216 7.94 -12.33 10.49
N PRO A 217 6.87 -12.26 9.68
CA PRO A 217 5.49 -12.30 10.15
C PRO A 217 5.17 -13.54 11.02
N SER A 218 5.83 -14.68 10.78
CA SER A 218 5.66 -15.91 11.59
C SER A 218 6.14 -15.75 13.03
N GLN A 219 7.02 -14.78 13.27
CA GLN A 219 7.58 -14.45 14.58
C GLN A 219 6.85 -13.29 15.26
N CYS A 220 5.80 -12.71 14.66
CA CYS A 220 5.16 -11.49 15.16
C CYS A 220 4.73 -11.61 16.64
N HIS A 221 4.24 -12.76 17.06
CA HIS A 221 3.84 -13.03 18.45
C HIS A 221 4.96 -12.83 19.49
N LEU A 222 6.24 -12.88 19.08
CA LEU A 222 7.38 -12.71 19.98
C LEU A 222 7.61 -11.26 20.42
N VAL A 223 7.08 -10.29 19.67
CA VAL A 223 7.19 -8.86 19.98
C VAL A 223 5.94 -8.27 20.61
N PHE A 224 4.99 -9.11 21.03
CA PHE A 224 3.81 -8.67 21.78
C PHE A 224 3.97 -8.89 23.28
N ASP A 225 3.25 -8.07 24.04
CA ASP A 225 3.15 -8.23 25.49
C ASP A 225 2.47 -9.56 25.88
N ARG A 226 2.52 -9.90 27.16
CA ARG A 226 1.93 -11.15 27.70
C ARG A 226 0.44 -11.32 27.40
N ASN A 227 -0.27 -10.21 27.16
CA ASN A 227 -1.70 -10.21 26.90
C ASN A 227 -2.00 -10.17 25.40
N MET A 228 -0.98 -10.19 24.54
CA MET A 228 -1.09 -10.05 23.09
C MET A 228 -1.77 -8.74 22.66
N LYS A 229 -1.69 -7.68 23.47
CA LYS A 229 -2.39 -6.41 23.20
C LYS A 229 -1.50 -5.37 22.55
N ASN A 230 -0.27 -5.23 23.03
CA ASN A 230 0.65 -4.20 22.55
C ASN A 230 1.93 -4.83 22.02
N SER A 231 2.39 -4.35 20.87
CA SER A 231 3.73 -4.68 20.38
C SER A 231 4.79 -3.82 21.05
N VAL A 232 6.05 -4.26 20.98
CA VAL A 232 7.22 -3.45 21.37
C VAL A 232 7.21 -2.16 20.56
N TYR A 233 7.40 -1.01 21.22
CA TYR A 233 7.44 0.29 20.56
C TYR A 233 8.85 0.62 20.02
N ASN A 234 9.84 0.61 20.91
CA ASN A 234 11.26 0.72 20.56
C ASN A 234 12.00 -0.57 20.96
N ILE A 235 12.55 -1.29 19.97
CA ILE A 235 13.24 -2.56 20.21
C ILE A 235 14.59 -2.39 20.93
N PHE A 236 15.09 -1.16 21.04
CA PHE A 236 16.34 -0.85 21.75
C PHE A 236 16.13 -0.45 23.22
N ASP A 237 14.95 0.09 23.58
CA ASP A 237 14.73 0.72 24.90
C ASP A 237 13.71 -0.02 25.79
N GLU A 238 12.65 -0.61 25.20
CA GLU A 238 11.50 -1.11 25.98
C GLU A 238 11.54 -2.62 26.30
N VAL A 239 12.66 -3.28 25.99
CA VAL A 239 12.74 -4.74 26.03
C VAL A 239 13.08 -5.24 27.43
N SER A 240 12.11 -5.91 28.05
CA SER A 240 12.33 -6.70 29.28
C SER A 240 11.60 -8.03 29.18
N ASP A 241 12.21 -9.11 29.68
CA ASP A 241 11.59 -10.46 29.72
C ASP A 241 10.27 -10.48 30.50
N SER A 242 10.08 -9.51 31.41
CA SER A 242 8.84 -9.35 32.15
C SER A 242 7.71 -8.81 31.27
N LYS A 243 7.97 -7.83 30.41
CA LYS A 243 6.95 -7.22 29.55
C LYS A 243 6.75 -8.00 28.24
N PHE A 244 7.85 -8.42 27.61
CA PHE A 244 7.91 -9.07 26.30
C PHE A 244 8.69 -10.40 26.39
N PRO A 245 8.09 -11.47 26.95
CA PRO A 245 8.81 -12.71 27.25
C PRO A 245 9.30 -13.47 26.01
N GLY A 246 8.72 -13.19 24.83
CA GLY A 246 9.12 -13.79 23.56
C GLY A 246 10.30 -13.10 22.90
N PHE A 247 10.61 -11.85 23.26
CA PHE A 247 11.45 -10.96 22.46
C PHE A 247 12.86 -11.52 22.23
N ASN A 248 13.48 -12.08 23.27
CA ASN A 248 14.83 -12.63 23.19
C ASN A 248 14.95 -13.88 22.29
N LYS A 249 13.83 -14.43 21.80
CA LYS A 249 13.79 -15.53 20.82
C LYS A 249 13.64 -15.03 19.38
N ALA A 250 13.31 -13.76 19.19
CA ALA A 250 13.06 -13.17 17.88
C ALA A 250 14.37 -13.09 17.08
N ILE A 251 14.31 -13.56 15.84
CA ILE A 251 15.42 -13.47 14.89
C ILE A 251 15.19 -12.28 13.97
N TRP A 252 16.09 -11.31 14.04
CA TRP A 252 16.01 -10.08 13.27
C TRP A 252 16.87 -10.15 12.01
N LEU A 253 16.32 -9.63 10.92
CA LEU A 253 17.08 -9.26 9.72
C LEU A 253 17.41 -7.77 9.78
N GLU A 254 18.56 -7.38 9.26
CA GLU A 254 18.89 -5.96 9.10
C GLU A 254 19.37 -5.62 7.69
N CYS A 255 19.29 -4.34 7.35
CA CYS A 255 20.10 -3.75 6.29
C CYS A 255 20.32 -2.26 6.52
N THR A 256 21.34 -1.73 5.86
CA THR A 256 21.49 -0.29 5.65
C THR A 256 21.12 0.02 4.20
N GLN A 257 20.13 0.90 4.04
CA GLN A 257 19.68 1.43 2.76
C GLN A 257 20.41 2.74 2.48
N GLU A 258 21.14 2.77 1.37
CA GLU A 258 21.89 3.92 0.87
C GLU A 258 20.99 4.82 0.01
N ALA A 259 21.45 6.04 -0.29
CA ALA A 259 20.81 6.89 -1.30
C ALA A 259 20.81 6.20 -2.67
N GLY A 260 19.72 6.31 -3.42
CA GLY A 260 19.55 5.65 -4.72
C GLY A 260 18.99 4.22 -4.66
N GLU A 261 18.84 3.64 -3.46
CA GLU A 261 18.35 2.28 -3.26
C GLU A 261 16.85 2.25 -2.95
N ILE A 262 16.17 1.19 -3.37
CA ILE A 262 14.77 0.92 -3.04
C ILE A 262 14.70 -0.34 -2.20
N ILE A 263 14.06 -0.28 -1.03
CA ILE A 263 13.75 -1.47 -0.25
C ILE A 263 12.32 -1.92 -0.51
N PHE A 264 12.12 -3.21 -0.76
CA PHE A 264 10.81 -3.86 -0.80
C PHE A 264 10.50 -4.43 0.59
N VAL A 265 9.37 -4.00 1.16
CA VAL A 265 8.82 -4.42 2.44
C VAL A 265 7.64 -5.36 2.16
N PRO A 266 7.77 -6.67 2.44
CA PRO A 266 6.70 -7.61 2.14
C PRO A 266 5.56 -7.53 3.16
N SER A 267 4.44 -8.16 2.82
CA SER A 267 3.21 -8.15 3.59
C SER A 267 3.42 -8.66 5.02
N GLY A 268 3.04 -7.84 5.99
CA GLY A 268 3.01 -8.17 7.41
C GLY A 268 4.37 -8.26 8.11
N TRP A 269 5.46 -7.89 7.45
CA TRP A 269 6.77 -7.81 8.09
C TRP A 269 6.79 -6.65 9.08
N TYR A 270 7.05 -6.99 10.34
CA TYR A 270 7.27 -5.98 11.37
C TYR A 270 8.65 -5.36 11.16
N HIS A 271 8.73 -4.03 11.17
CA HIS A 271 9.97 -3.34 10.93
C HIS A 271 10.08 -2.02 11.72
N GLN A 272 11.32 -1.68 12.09
CA GLN A 272 11.69 -0.42 12.73
C GLN A 272 12.78 0.25 11.89
N VAL A 273 12.68 1.56 11.69
CA VAL A 273 13.53 2.30 10.76
C VAL A 273 14.17 3.48 11.45
N HIS A 274 15.47 3.67 11.26
CA HIS A 274 16.24 4.77 11.84
C HIS A 274 16.96 5.53 10.73
N ASN A 275 16.79 6.85 10.67
CA ASN A 275 17.52 7.71 9.75
C ASN A 275 18.92 7.99 10.32
N LEU A 276 19.96 7.44 9.68
CA LEU A 276 21.36 7.59 10.10
C LEU A 276 21.98 8.90 9.62
N GLU A 277 21.36 9.53 8.63
CA GLU A 277 21.69 10.82 8.01
C GLU A 277 20.39 11.57 7.69
N ASP A 278 20.47 12.86 7.38
CA ASP A 278 19.31 13.63 6.91
C ASP A 278 18.81 13.04 5.60
N THR A 279 17.52 12.73 5.56
CA THR A 279 16.97 11.76 4.61
C THR A 279 15.66 12.26 4.02
N ILE A 280 15.49 12.06 2.71
CA ILE A 280 14.20 12.13 2.03
C ILE A 280 13.94 10.77 1.40
N SER A 281 12.75 10.20 1.62
CA SER A 281 12.32 8.98 0.95
C SER A 281 10.90 9.07 0.40
N ILE A 282 10.66 8.33 -0.66
CA ILE A 282 9.36 8.15 -1.29
C ILE A 282 8.89 6.73 -0.99
N ASN A 283 7.68 6.59 -0.48
CA ASN A 283 7.15 5.33 0.03
C ASN A 283 5.76 5.08 -0.51
N HIS A 284 5.48 3.85 -0.93
CA HIS A 284 4.13 3.44 -1.32
C HIS A 284 3.72 2.24 -0.52
N ASN A 285 2.45 2.19 -0.12
CA ASN A 285 1.79 0.94 0.23
C ASN A 285 0.90 0.49 -0.92
N TRP A 286 0.92 -0.80 -1.24
CA TRP A 286 0.01 -1.39 -2.23
C TRP A 286 -0.30 -2.85 -1.96
N PHE A 287 -1.32 -3.33 -2.64
CA PHE A 287 -1.61 -4.75 -2.78
C PHE A 287 -2.10 -5.03 -4.19
N ASN A 288 -2.06 -6.31 -4.56
CA ASN A 288 -2.52 -6.85 -5.82
C ASN A 288 -2.96 -8.30 -5.62
N ALA A 289 -3.19 -9.04 -6.71
CA ALA A 289 -3.62 -10.43 -6.64
C ALA A 289 -2.73 -11.35 -5.78
N TYR A 290 -1.43 -11.05 -5.63
CA TYR A 290 -0.51 -11.91 -4.89
C TYR A 290 -0.68 -11.85 -3.36
N ASN A 291 -1.29 -10.79 -2.81
CA ASN A 291 -1.44 -10.63 -1.36
C ASN A 291 -2.87 -10.30 -0.89
N LEU A 292 -3.90 -10.49 -1.70
CA LEU A 292 -5.31 -10.29 -1.27
C LEU A 292 -5.72 -11.13 -0.03
N SER A 293 -4.94 -12.14 0.34
CA SER A 293 -5.09 -12.89 1.59
C SER A 293 -4.96 -12.04 2.85
N TRP A 294 -4.58 -10.76 2.73
CA TRP A 294 -4.69 -9.79 3.80
C TRP A 294 -6.14 -9.63 4.31
N TRP A 295 -7.16 -10.08 3.57
CA TRP A 295 -8.53 -10.30 4.09
C TRP A 295 -8.58 -10.97 5.48
N ASN A 296 -7.67 -11.90 5.77
CA ASN A 296 -7.60 -12.56 7.08
C ASN A 296 -7.34 -11.56 8.22
N LEU A 297 -6.56 -10.51 7.97
CA LEU A 297 -6.38 -9.39 8.90
C LEU A 297 -7.71 -8.68 9.12
N LEU A 298 -8.40 -8.33 8.04
CA LEU A 298 -9.66 -7.59 8.09
C LEU A 298 -10.72 -8.37 8.88
N LEU A 299 -10.80 -9.69 8.68
CA LEU A 299 -11.68 -10.56 9.46
C LEU A 299 -11.29 -10.61 10.95
N ARG A 300 -10.00 -10.68 11.27
CA ARG A 300 -9.54 -10.64 12.68
C ARG A 300 -9.91 -9.32 13.34
N ASP A 301 -9.58 -8.20 12.69
CA ASP A 301 -9.80 -6.87 13.24
C ASP A 301 -11.31 -6.56 13.36
N TYR A 302 -12.15 -7.14 12.50
CA TYR A 302 -13.61 -7.14 12.66
C TYR A 302 -14.05 -7.86 13.93
N ASN A 303 -13.55 -9.08 14.16
CA ASN A 303 -13.91 -9.84 15.36
C ASN A 303 -13.47 -9.13 16.63
N GLU A 304 -12.26 -8.53 16.63
CA GLU A 304 -11.80 -7.70 17.75
C GLU A 304 -12.72 -6.50 17.95
N ALA A 305 -13.00 -5.71 16.89
CA ALA A 305 -13.88 -4.55 16.96
C ALA A 305 -15.27 -4.90 17.50
N LYS A 306 -15.83 -6.05 17.07
CA LYS A 306 -17.11 -6.58 17.53
C LYS A 306 -17.07 -6.96 19.01
N GLU A 307 -16.05 -7.72 19.44
CA GLU A 307 -15.88 -8.12 20.84
C GLU A 307 -15.76 -6.90 21.78
N TYR A 308 -15.11 -5.83 21.32
CA TYR A 308 -14.94 -4.59 22.09
C TYR A 308 -16.24 -3.86 22.41
N ILE A 309 -17.29 -4.03 21.59
CA ILE A 309 -18.58 -3.34 21.74
C ILE A 309 -19.74 -4.29 22.01
N GLU A 310 -19.49 -5.59 22.24
CA GLU A 310 -20.53 -6.61 22.40
C GLU A 310 -21.51 -6.29 23.56
N ASP A 311 -21.09 -5.51 24.55
CA ASP A 311 -21.91 -5.09 25.69
C ASP A 311 -23.09 -4.18 25.32
N ILE A 312 -23.02 -3.46 24.19
CA ILE A 312 -24.09 -2.59 23.71
C ILE A 312 -24.97 -3.24 22.63
N LYS A 313 -24.75 -4.52 22.30
CA LYS A 313 -25.44 -5.21 21.20
C LYS A 313 -26.97 -5.23 21.35
N ASP A 314 -27.47 -5.49 22.55
CA ASP A 314 -28.92 -5.58 22.80
C ASP A 314 -29.63 -4.21 22.82
N VAL A 315 -28.86 -3.11 22.87
CA VAL A 315 -29.39 -1.73 22.91
C VAL A 315 -29.04 -0.92 21.66
N CYS A 316 -28.26 -1.49 20.74
CA CYS A 316 -27.86 -0.84 19.49
C CYS A 316 -28.74 -1.33 18.34
N ASP A 317 -29.49 -0.41 17.73
CA ASP A 317 -30.39 -0.73 16.62
C ASP A 317 -29.64 -1.26 15.38
N ASP A 318 -28.42 -0.77 15.14
CA ASP A 318 -27.54 -1.15 14.02
C ASP A 318 -26.15 -1.58 14.53
N PHE A 319 -26.12 -2.70 15.24
CA PHE A 319 -24.88 -3.24 15.80
C PHE A 319 -23.86 -3.63 14.71
N GLU A 320 -24.33 -4.21 13.61
CA GLU A 320 -23.45 -4.65 12.52
C GLU A 320 -22.85 -3.45 11.79
N GLY A 321 -23.64 -2.43 11.42
CA GLY A 321 -23.10 -1.23 10.82
C GLY A 321 -22.12 -0.49 11.75
N LEU A 322 -22.33 -0.54 13.07
CA LEU A 322 -21.33 -0.03 14.02
C LEU A 322 -20.02 -0.83 13.99
N CYS A 323 -20.08 -2.16 13.91
CA CYS A 323 -18.90 -3.01 13.73
C CYS A 323 -18.15 -2.64 12.44
N GLN A 324 -18.87 -2.45 11.33
CA GLN A 324 -18.28 -2.10 10.03
C GLN A 324 -17.65 -0.70 10.04
N ARG A 325 -18.27 0.29 10.70
CA ARG A 325 -17.69 1.64 10.88
C ARG A 325 -16.43 1.62 11.74
N ASN A 326 -16.42 0.86 12.83
CA ASN A 326 -15.22 0.70 13.66
C ASN A 326 -14.10 -0.03 12.90
N LEU A 327 -14.46 -1.05 12.12
CA LEU A 327 -13.52 -1.77 11.27
C LEU A 327 -12.88 -0.83 10.24
N ALA A 328 -13.69 -0.04 9.54
CA ALA A 328 -13.24 0.99 8.61
C ALA A 328 -12.28 1.98 9.27
N ALA A 329 -12.65 2.51 10.45
CA ALA A 329 -11.82 3.49 11.16
C ALA A 329 -10.47 2.92 11.62
N ASN A 330 -10.44 1.65 12.04
CA ASN A 330 -9.22 1.02 12.59
C ASN A 330 -8.32 0.43 11.50
N THR A 331 -8.91 -0.17 10.47
CA THR A 331 -8.17 -0.94 9.45
C THR A 331 -8.02 -0.19 8.14
N GLY A 332 -8.89 0.79 7.87
CA GLY A 332 -8.93 1.60 6.63
C GLY A 332 -9.89 1.06 5.55
N MET A 333 -10.50 -0.11 5.77
CA MET A 333 -11.54 -0.71 4.91
C MET A 333 -12.51 -1.45 5.81
N ASN A 334 -13.79 -1.50 5.43
CA ASN A 334 -14.73 -2.48 5.97
C ASN A 334 -14.96 -3.62 4.97
N PHE A 335 -15.82 -4.59 5.30
CA PHE A 335 -16.06 -5.73 4.40
C PHE A 335 -16.72 -5.32 3.08
N PHE A 336 -17.57 -4.29 3.09
CA PHE A 336 -18.24 -3.77 1.89
C PHE A 336 -17.28 -2.98 0.99
N ASP A 337 -16.36 -2.20 1.57
CA ASP A 337 -15.29 -1.54 0.82
C ASP A 337 -14.42 -2.57 0.11
N PHE A 338 -14.05 -3.65 0.81
CA PHE A 338 -13.22 -4.71 0.24
C PHE A 338 -13.94 -5.50 -0.86
N LEU A 339 -15.23 -5.83 -0.67
CA LEU A 339 -16.04 -6.49 -1.70
C LEU A 339 -16.25 -5.58 -2.92
N THR A 340 -16.47 -4.28 -2.70
CA THR A 340 -16.54 -3.27 -3.78
C THR A 340 -15.24 -3.23 -4.54
N PHE A 341 -14.11 -3.06 -3.85
CA PHE A 341 -12.78 -3.05 -4.44
C PHE A 341 -12.54 -4.29 -5.32
N MET A 342 -12.81 -5.50 -4.81
CA MET A 342 -12.65 -6.74 -5.57
C MET A 342 -13.57 -6.79 -6.79
N SER A 343 -14.79 -6.26 -6.70
CA SER A 343 -15.74 -6.21 -7.82
C SER A 343 -15.23 -5.32 -8.95
N TYR A 344 -14.67 -4.15 -8.64
CA TYR A 344 -14.08 -3.26 -9.65
C TYR A 344 -12.88 -3.90 -10.36
N PHE A 345 -11.98 -4.58 -9.63
CA PHE A 345 -10.86 -5.29 -10.25
C PHE A 345 -11.31 -6.54 -11.01
N THR A 346 -12.37 -7.23 -10.56
CA THR A 346 -12.98 -8.32 -11.32
C THR A 346 -13.47 -7.82 -12.68
N LEU A 347 -14.24 -6.73 -12.68
CA LEU A 347 -14.77 -6.11 -13.89
C LEU A 347 -13.64 -5.64 -14.82
N ALA A 348 -12.62 -4.95 -14.30
CA ALA A 348 -11.48 -4.49 -15.09
C ALA A 348 -10.71 -5.66 -15.73
N ASN A 349 -10.42 -6.73 -14.97
CA ASN A 349 -9.71 -7.89 -15.50
C ASN A 349 -10.54 -8.63 -16.56
N LEU A 350 -11.86 -8.78 -16.38
CA LEU A 350 -12.74 -9.40 -17.37
C LEU A 350 -12.83 -8.58 -18.66
N VAL A 351 -12.99 -7.26 -18.56
CA VAL A 351 -13.02 -6.35 -19.73
C VAL A 351 -11.72 -6.44 -20.51
N LEU A 352 -10.57 -6.37 -19.82
CA LEU A 352 -9.25 -6.47 -20.46
C LEU A 352 -9.00 -7.86 -21.07
N LEU A 353 -9.43 -8.93 -20.40
CA LEU A 353 -9.27 -10.29 -20.90
C LEU A 353 -10.08 -10.50 -22.19
N SER A 354 -11.33 -10.01 -22.19
CA SER A 354 -12.21 -10.02 -23.36
C SER A 354 -11.59 -9.25 -24.53
N TYR A 355 -11.05 -8.06 -24.26
CA TYR A 355 -10.40 -7.22 -25.27
C TYR A 355 -9.18 -7.90 -25.90
N VAL A 356 -8.27 -8.42 -25.08
CA VAL A 356 -7.04 -9.08 -25.55
C VAL A 356 -7.39 -10.33 -26.37
N ASN A 357 -8.39 -11.11 -25.95
CA ASN A 357 -8.79 -12.32 -26.68
C ASN A 357 -9.51 -11.99 -28.00
N GLY A 358 -10.39 -11.00 -28.02
CA GLY A 358 -11.15 -10.61 -29.21
C GLY A 358 -10.30 -9.98 -30.32
N ARG A 359 -9.22 -9.26 -29.98
CA ARG A 359 -8.34 -8.61 -30.95
C ARG A 359 -7.27 -9.54 -31.54
N TYR A 360 -6.72 -10.45 -30.76
CA TYR A 360 -5.53 -11.22 -31.19
C TYR A 360 -5.85 -12.66 -31.62
N GLY A 361 -7.00 -13.22 -31.23
CA GLY A 361 -7.42 -14.57 -31.62
C GLY A 361 -6.45 -15.69 -31.19
N SER A 362 -6.91 -16.94 -31.19
CA SER A 362 -6.12 -18.14 -30.83
C SER A 362 -4.98 -18.49 -31.83
N THR A 363 -4.61 -17.58 -32.75
CA THR A 363 -3.66 -17.90 -33.83
C THR A 363 -2.21 -18.13 -33.37
N THR A 364 -1.89 -17.82 -32.12
CA THR A 364 -0.69 -18.34 -31.45
C THR A 364 -1.11 -19.31 -30.36
N GLN A 365 -0.61 -20.55 -30.42
CA GLN A 365 -0.76 -21.62 -29.43
C GLN A 365 -0.34 -21.27 -27.99
N SER A 366 -0.02 -20.01 -27.71
CA SER A 366 0.24 -19.45 -26.39
C SER A 366 -0.80 -18.36 -26.09
N SER A 367 -1.65 -18.58 -25.08
CA SER A 367 -2.36 -17.49 -24.39
C SER A 367 -1.35 -16.37 -24.09
N SER A 368 -1.65 -15.12 -24.48
CA SER A 368 -0.76 -13.99 -24.20
C SER A 368 -0.41 -13.98 -22.71
N ILE A 369 0.85 -13.66 -22.37
CA ILE A 369 1.29 -13.55 -20.97
C ILE A 369 0.37 -12.60 -20.18
N ILE A 370 -0.17 -11.57 -20.84
CA ILE A 370 -1.18 -10.68 -20.26
C ILE A 370 -2.47 -11.44 -19.93
N SER A 371 -3.02 -12.24 -20.85
CA SER A 371 -4.21 -13.06 -20.60
C SER A 371 -4.00 -14.05 -19.45
N GLN A 372 -2.80 -14.64 -19.33
CA GLN A 372 -2.45 -15.52 -18.20
C GLN A 372 -2.44 -14.74 -16.88
N HIS A 373 -1.85 -13.54 -16.86
CA HIS A 373 -1.82 -12.67 -15.68
C HIS A 373 -3.24 -12.24 -15.27
N LEU A 374 -4.06 -11.76 -16.21
CA LEU A 374 -5.46 -11.40 -15.96
C LEU A 374 -6.28 -12.58 -15.42
N SER A 375 -6.05 -13.79 -15.95
CA SER A 375 -6.72 -15.00 -15.47
C SER A 375 -6.27 -15.38 -14.05
N MET A 376 -4.98 -15.24 -13.74
CA MET A 376 -4.43 -15.45 -12.39
C MET A 376 -5.04 -14.46 -11.38
N ASN A 377 -5.21 -13.19 -11.75
CA ASN A 377 -5.89 -12.20 -10.92
C ASN A 377 -7.32 -12.61 -10.58
N LEU A 378 -8.09 -13.05 -11.59
CA LEU A 378 -9.46 -13.54 -11.40
C LEU A 378 -9.48 -14.80 -10.50
N GLY A 379 -8.53 -15.72 -10.67
CA GLY A 379 -8.38 -16.88 -9.79
C GLY A 379 -8.19 -16.48 -8.32
N CYS A 380 -7.29 -15.52 -8.05
CA CYS A 380 -7.06 -15.00 -6.69
C CYS A 380 -8.31 -14.33 -6.11
N ILE A 381 -9.01 -13.48 -6.88
CA ILE A 381 -10.25 -12.82 -6.42
C ILE A 381 -11.32 -13.87 -6.10
N LYS A 382 -11.53 -14.87 -6.97
CA LYS A 382 -12.51 -15.93 -6.76
C LYS A 382 -12.21 -16.75 -5.49
N LYS A 383 -10.93 -17.03 -5.23
CA LYS A 383 -10.48 -17.70 -4.01
C LYS A 383 -10.85 -16.89 -2.76
N ILE A 384 -10.49 -15.62 -2.72
CA ILE A 384 -10.79 -14.75 -1.56
C ILE A 384 -12.30 -14.57 -1.38
N ALA A 385 -13.06 -14.32 -2.45
CA ALA A 385 -14.52 -14.27 -2.38
C ALA A 385 -15.12 -15.59 -1.85
N SER A 386 -14.48 -16.73 -2.13
CA SER A 386 -14.93 -18.03 -1.60
C SER A 386 -14.65 -18.18 -0.10
N GLU A 387 -13.54 -17.64 0.40
CA GLU A 387 -13.21 -17.59 1.82
C GLU A 387 -14.17 -16.66 2.59
N MET A 388 -14.69 -15.61 1.93
CA MET A 388 -15.64 -14.65 2.53
C MET A 388 -17.07 -15.19 2.72
N LYS A 389 -17.46 -16.27 2.02
CA LYS A 389 -18.84 -16.81 2.03
C LYS A 389 -19.40 -17.12 3.42
N HIS A 390 -18.53 -17.49 4.35
CA HIS A 390 -18.92 -17.94 5.68
C HIS A 390 -19.06 -16.78 6.69
N VAL A 391 -18.91 -15.54 6.25
CA VAL A 391 -18.92 -14.37 7.13
C VAL A 391 -20.34 -13.80 7.21
N HIS A 392 -21.06 -14.17 8.28
CA HIS A 392 -22.43 -13.73 8.56
C HIS A 392 -22.64 -12.21 8.55
N ALA A 393 -21.58 -11.42 8.79
CA ALA A 393 -21.59 -9.96 8.73
C ALA A 393 -22.07 -9.40 7.37
N LEU A 394 -21.92 -10.18 6.29
CA LEU A 394 -22.34 -9.81 4.94
C LEU A 394 -23.77 -10.27 4.59
N GLU A 395 -24.44 -11.05 5.45
CA GLU A 395 -25.78 -11.60 5.17
C GLU A 395 -26.92 -10.62 5.49
N GLY A 396 -26.68 -9.66 6.40
CA GLY A 396 -27.70 -8.73 6.90
C GLY A 396 -27.91 -7.48 6.06
N ASN A 397 -27.04 -7.21 5.07
CA ASN A 397 -27.19 -6.04 4.21
C ASN A 397 -28.13 -6.34 3.05
N HIS A 398 -29.21 -5.58 2.94
CA HIS A 398 -30.18 -5.68 1.85
C HIS A 398 -29.85 -4.74 0.69
N ASP A 399 -28.88 -3.85 0.85
CA ASP A 399 -28.47 -2.90 -0.17
C ASP A 399 -27.44 -3.53 -1.12
N CYS A 400 -27.58 -3.17 -2.40
CA CYS A 400 -26.65 -3.60 -3.44
C CYS A 400 -25.28 -2.95 -3.19
N VAL A 401 -24.24 -3.77 -3.02
CA VAL A 401 -22.86 -3.31 -2.80
C VAL A 401 -22.30 -2.74 -4.09
N VAL A 402 -22.41 -3.48 -5.20
CA VAL A 402 -22.01 -3.01 -6.54
C VAL A 402 -23.00 -3.47 -7.59
N ASP A 403 -23.42 -2.55 -8.46
CA ASP A 403 -24.07 -2.89 -9.72
C ASP A 403 -23.02 -2.80 -10.85
N MET A 404 -22.62 -3.95 -11.38
CA MET A 404 -21.54 -4.10 -12.36
C MET A 404 -21.83 -3.33 -13.66
N ILE A 405 -23.10 -3.17 -14.05
CA ILE A 405 -23.46 -2.39 -15.23
C ILE A 405 -23.25 -0.91 -14.94
N LYS A 406 -23.73 -0.42 -13.79
CA LYS A 406 -23.50 0.99 -13.39
C LYS A 406 -22.02 1.29 -13.19
N ALA A 407 -21.27 0.36 -12.60
CA ALA A 407 -19.83 0.47 -12.44
C ALA A 407 -19.13 0.56 -13.80
N TYR A 408 -19.54 -0.25 -14.78
CA TYR A 408 -19.00 -0.18 -16.14
C TYR A 408 -19.32 1.16 -16.83
N GLU A 409 -20.54 1.66 -16.65
CA GLU A 409 -21.00 2.92 -17.24
C GLU A 409 -20.39 4.17 -16.56
N ASP A 410 -19.76 4.01 -15.39
CA ASP A 410 -19.05 5.09 -14.70
C ASP A 410 -17.79 5.51 -15.48
N PRO A 411 -17.67 6.79 -15.91
CA PRO A 411 -16.48 7.28 -16.61
C PRO A 411 -15.17 7.10 -15.82
N ARG A 412 -15.23 7.03 -14.48
CA ARG A 412 -14.07 6.78 -13.62
C ARG A 412 -13.58 5.35 -13.75
N PHE A 413 -14.48 4.38 -13.95
CA PHE A 413 -14.09 2.99 -14.20
C PHE A 413 -13.28 2.85 -15.49
N SER A 414 -13.65 3.59 -16.55
CA SER A 414 -12.86 3.61 -17.78
C SER A 414 -11.40 3.98 -17.50
N LYS A 415 -11.15 5.01 -16.70
CA LYS A 415 -9.78 5.42 -16.34
C LYS A 415 -9.05 4.32 -15.57
N LEU A 416 -9.69 3.70 -14.57
CA LEU A 416 -9.13 2.58 -13.82
C LEU A 416 -8.74 1.43 -14.77
N CYS A 417 -9.69 0.98 -15.60
CA CYS A 417 -9.49 -0.14 -16.53
C CYS A 417 -8.33 0.13 -17.50
N MET A 418 -8.24 1.35 -18.03
CA MET A 418 -7.15 1.77 -18.93
C MET A 418 -5.79 1.80 -18.23
N HIS A 419 -5.74 2.23 -16.97
CA HIS A 419 -4.49 2.19 -16.21
C HIS A 419 -4.06 0.74 -15.92
N VAL A 420 -4.97 -0.13 -15.50
CA VAL A 420 -4.68 -1.57 -15.31
C VAL A 420 -4.15 -2.20 -16.60
N GLY A 421 -4.78 -1.91 -17.75
CA GLY A 421 -4.30 -2.41 -19.05
C GLY A 421 -2.90 -1.90 -19.41
N ARG A 422 -2.62 -0.61 -19.18
CA ARG A 422 -1.27 -0.02 -19.40
C ARG A 422 -0.22 -0.64 -18.49
N THR A 423 -0.56 -0.89 -17.23
CA THR A 423 0.32 -1.54 -16.25
C THR A 423 0.75 -2.91 -16.74
N TYR A 424 -0.17 -3.78 -17.17
CA TYR A 424 0.21 -5.11 -17.64
C TYR A 424 0.94 -5.11 -18.98
N ILE A 425 0.66 -4.16 -19.87
CA ILE A 425 1.49 -3.98 -21.08
C ILE A 425 2.93 -3.62 -20.71
N MET A 426 3.10 -2.71 -19.75
CA MET A 426 4.42 -2.25 -19.30
C MET A 426 5.20 -3.38 -18.62
N ILE A 427 4.57 -4.11 -17.71
CA ILE A 427 5.17 -5.23 -16.97
C ILE A 427 5.67 -6.34 -17.91
N HIS A 428 4.90 -6.66 -18.95
CA HIS A 428 5.21 -7.77 -19.86
C HIS A 428 5.96 -7.33 -21.12
N GLU A 429 6.40 -6.06 -21.18
CA GLU A 429 7.21 -5.47 -22.26
C GLU A 429 6.62 -5.69 -23.67
N GLN A 430 5.31 -5.88 -23.79
CA GLN A 430 4.62 -6.14 -25.07
C GLN A 430 4.26 -4.82 -25.77
N SER A 431 5.29 -4.12 -26.23
CA SER A 431 5.21 -2.78 -26.84
C SER A 431 4.27 -2.70 -28.06
N TYR A 432 4.01 -3.79 -28.76
CA TYR A 432 3.08 -3.85 -29.90
C TYR A 432 1.60 -3.66 -29.50
N LEU A 433 1.23 -3.98 -28.26
CA LEU A 433 -0.12 -3.70 -27.71
C LEU A 433 -0.27 -2.25 -27.22
N SER A 434 0.84 -1.50 -27.08
CA SER A 434 0.84 -0.19 -26.44
C SER A 434 0.17 0.92 -27.24
N PHE A 435 0.15 0.82 -28.58
CA PHE A 435 -0.49 1.82 -29.44
C PHE A 435 -2.02 1.69 -29.44
N ASP A 436 -2.53 0.47 -29.30
CA ASP A 436 -3.96 0.19 -29.38
C ASP A 436 -4.69 0.49 -28.06
N ILE A 437 -4.13 0.10 -26.90
CA ILE A 437 -4.71 0.51 -25.60
C ILE A 437 -4.53 2.02 -25.35
N LYS A 438 -3.52 2.69 -25.92
CA LYS A 438 -3.42 4.16 -25.77
C LYS A 438 -4.53 4.91 -26.50
N ASN A 439 -5.05 4.35 -27.59
CA ASN A 439 -6.02 5.01 -28.48
C ASN A 439 -7.43 4.39 -28.42
N ALA A 440 -7.61 3.24 -27.76
CA ALA A 440 -8.91 2.61 -27.59
C ALA A 440 -9.82 3.45 -26.66
N SER A 441 -11.03 3.72 -27.11
CA SER A 441 -12.12 4.19 -26.24
C SER A 441 -12.71 2.99 -25.47
N LEU A 442 -13.43 3.25 -24.37
CA LEU A 442 -14.14 2.17 -23.64
C LEU A 442 -15.11 1.39 -24.56
N GLY A 443 -15.69 2.07 -25.56
CA GLY A 443 -16.54 1.44 -26.57
C GLY A 443 -15.79 0.53 -27.56
N ASP A 444 -14.47 0.64 -27.64
CA ASP A 444 -13.61 -0.26 -28.44
C ASP A 444 -13.11 -1.47 -27.63
N LEU A 445 -13.25 -1.45 -26.29
CA LEU A 445 -12.71 -2.48 -25.39
C LEU A 445 -13.61 -3.72 -25.33
N VAL A 446 -14.93 -3.57 -25.18
CA VAL A 446 -15.91 -4.69 -25.22
C VAL A 446 -17.33 -4.16 -25.54
N ASP A 447 -18.10 -4.88 -26.35
CA ASP A 447 -19.56 -4.73 -26.40
C ASP A 447 -20.18 -5.51 -25.22
N LEU A 448 -20.42 -4.81 -24.10
CA LEU A 448 -20.99 -5.43 -22.89
C LEU A 448 -22.42 -5.95 -23.09
N ASN A 449 -23.04 -5.75 -24.25
CA ASN A 449 -24.31 -6.40 -24.57
C ASN A 449 -24.23 -7.93 -24.49
N VAL A 450 -23.04 -8.52 -24.61
CA VAL A 450 -22.80 -9.95 -24.34
C VAL A 450 -22.98 -10.26 -22.85
N MET A 451 -22.27 -9.57 -21.96
CA MET A 451 -22.37 -9.76 -20.49
C MET A 451 -23.72 -9.34 -19.90
N LYS A 452 -24.44 -8.41 -20.55
CA LYS A 452 -25.77 -7.93 -20.15
C LYS A 452 -26.87 -8.98 -20.31
N ALA A 453 -26.67 -10.00 -21.15
CA ALA A 453 -27.76 -10.88 -21.57
C ALA A 453 -28.03 -12.04 -20.58
N HIS A 454 -27.06 -12.44 -19.74
CA HIS A 454 -27.20 -13.66 -18.92
C HIS A 454 -26.73 -13.54 -17.45
N THR A 455 -26.16 -12.41 -17.01
CA THR A 455 -25.60 -12.26 -15.65
C THR A 455 -26.46 -11.40 -14.74
N SER A 456 -26.52 -11.75 -13.44
CA SER A 456 -27.02 -10.82 -12.42
C SER A 456 -25.94 -9.75 -12.21
N SER A 457 -26.20 -8.51 -12.63
CA SER A 457 -25.22 -7.42 -12.48
C SER A 457 -25.06 -6.94 -11.05
N GLN A 458 -25.97 -7.31 -10.16
CA GLN A 458 -26.02 -6.82 -8.78
C GLN A 458 -25.26 -7.76 -7.85
N ILE A 459 -24.28 -7.21 -7.14
CA ILE A 459 -23.46 -7.88 -6.15
C ILE A 459 -23.92 -7.41 -4.78
N TYR A 460 -24.50 -8.32 -3.99
CA TYR A 460 -24.86 -8.07 -2.58
C TYR A 460 -23.86 -8.74 -1.64
N LYS A 461 -23.37 -9.91 -2.03
CA LYS A 461 -22.49 -10.75 -1.23
C LYS A 461 -21.43 -11.47 -2.09
N PRO A 462 -20.42 -12.08 -1.47
CA PRO A 462 -19.32 -12.71 -2.21
C PRO A 462 -19.75 -13.81 -3.20
N GLU A 463 -20.84 -14.53 -2.91
CA GLU A 463 -21.40 -15.54 -3.82
C GLU A 463 -21.89 -14.94 -5.14
N ASP A 464 -22.45 -13.72 -5.10
CA ASP A 464 -22.93 -13.05 -6.31
C ASP A 464 -21.74 -12.68 -7.21
N LEU A 465 -20.63 -12.23 -6.62
CA LEU A 465 -19.40 -11.93 -7.35
C LEU A 465 -18.83 -13.18 -8.02
N ILE A 466 -18.80 -14.31 -7.30
CA ILE A 466 -18.34 -15.59 -7.86
C ILE A 466 -19.24 -16.04 -9.00
N LYS A 467 -20.56 -15.94 -8.83
CA LYS A 467 -21.51 -16.28 -9.88
C LYS A 467 -21.31 -15.39 -11.11
N PHE A 468 -21.17 -14.08 -10.91
CA PHE A 468 -20.89 -13.13 -11.98
C PHE A 468 -19.62 -13.52 -12.76
N MET A 469 -18.55 -13.91 -12.05
CA MET A 469 -17.31 -14.38 -12.68
C MET A 469 -17.53 -15.67 -13.47
N ASP A 470 -18.23 -16.65 -12.90
CA ASP A 470 -18.49 -17.93 -13.55
C ASP A 470 -19.33 -17.78 -14.83
N ASP A 471 -20.36 -16.94 -14.77
CA ASP A 471 -21.21 -16.65 -15.92
C ASP A 471 -20.41 -15.89 -17.01
N ALA A 472 -19.62 -14.87 -16.63
CA ALA A 472 -18.80 -14.10 -17.57
C ALA A 472 -17.71 -14.96 -18.24
N VAL A 473 -17.10 -15.89 -17.48
CA VAL A 473 -16.11 -16.83 -17.99
C VAL A 473 -16.74 -17.84 -18.94
N ALA A 474 -17.95 -18.33 -18.65
CA ALA A 474 -18.67 -19.23 -19.54
C ALA A 474 -18.91 -18.57 -20.91
N GLU A 475 -19.38 -17.33 -20.93
CA GLU A 475 -19.58 -16.55 -22.16
C GLU A 475 -18.27 -16.34 -22.95
N LEU A 476 -17.16 -16.12 -22.23
CA LEU A 476 -15.84 -16.00 -22.85
C LEU A 476 -15.30 -17.33 -23.38
N SER A 477 -15.64 -18.46 -22.74
CA SER A 477 -15.21 -19.80 -23.17
C SER A 477 -15.92 -20.27 -24.44
N ASP A 478 -17.19 -19.88 -24.64
CA ASP A 478 -17.90 -20.02 -25.92
C ASP A 478 -17.22 -19.21 -27.05
N CYS A 479 -16.35 -18.26 -26.68
CA CYS A 479 -15.48 -17.48 -27.56
C CYS A 479 -14.01 -17.99 -27.63
N TYR A 480 -13.77 -19.30 -27.44
CA TYR A 480 -12.47 -20.00 -27.63
C TYR A 480 -11.42 -19.83 -26.51
N ILE A 481 -11.66 -20.35 -25.30
CA ILE A 481 -10.65 -20.36 -24.22
C ILE A 481 -10.50 -21.73 -23.52
N GLU A 482 -9.27 -22.22 -23.39
CA GLU A 482 -8.90 -23.25 -22.39
C GLU A 482 -8.64 -22.58 -21.03
N LEU A 483 -9.65 -22.56 -20.16
CA LEU A 483 -9.56 -22.01 -18.79
C LEU A 483 -9.17 -23.06 -17.75
N SER A 484 -8.04 -23.75 -17.97
CA SER A 484 -7.50 -24.70 -16.98
C SER A 484 -6.93 -24.03 -15.72
N VAL A 485 -6.89 -22.69 -15.67
CA VAL A 485 -6.33 -21.90 -14.55
C VAL A 485 -7.40 -21.52 -13.50
N LEU A 486 -8.69 -21.49 -13.85
CA LEU A 486 -9.76 -21.19 -12.89
C LEU A 486 -10.22 -22.40 -12.05
N SER A 487 -9.74 -23.60 -12.39
CA SER A 487 -10.06 -24.85 -11.71
C SER A 487 -8.97 -25.35 -10.75
N VAL A 488 -7.83 -24.63 -10.65
CA VAL A 488 -6.73 -24.99 -9.77
C VAL A 488 -6.23 -23.77 -9.00
N THR A 489 -6.85 -23.51 -7.85
CA THR A 489 -6.20 -23.01 -6.61
C THR A 489 -7.13 -23.20 -5.43
#